data_AF-A0A438CT13-F1
#
_entry.id   AF-A0A438CT13-F1
#
_cell.length_a   1.000
_cell.length_b   1.000
_cell.length_c   1.000
_cell.angle_alpha   90.00
_cell.angle_beta   90.00
_cell.angle_gamma   90.00
#
_symmetry.space_group_name_H-M   'P 1'
#
loop_
_entity.id
_entity.type
_entity.pdbx_description
1 polymer ?
#
loop_
_entity_poly.entity_id
_entity_poly.type
_entity_poly.pdbx_seq_one_letter_code
_entity_poly.pdbx_strand_id
1 'polypeptide(L)'
;MKKWADKKRHHTKYKVGDMVLVKLIPQQFKSLRSVHKGLMRRYEGPFPILGKVGKVSYKVELLPRLKIHLIFLESYLKPYHEDKDDPS
;
A
#
# COMPACT_ATOMS: atom_id res chain seq x y z
N MET A 1 -19.60 9.80 -23.24
CA MET A 1 -18.91 10.18 -21.99
C MET A 1 -18.21 9.01 -21.29
N LYS A 2 -18.82 7.82 -21.18
CA LYS A 2 -18.25 6.65 -20.47
C LYS A 2 -16.85 6.21 -20.93
N LYS A 3 -16.57 6.24 -22.24
CA LYS A 3 -15.27 5.90 -22.85
C LYS A 3 -14.08 6.72 -22.32
N TRP A 4 -14.30 7.98 -21.95
CA TRP A 4 -13.26 8.86 -21.42
C TRP A 4 -13.09 8.72 -19.90
N ALA A 5 -14.18 8.43 -19.18
CA ALA A 5 -14.19 8.27 -17.73
C ALA A 5 -13.48 6.97 -17.27
N ASP A 6 -13.69 5.86 -17.97
CA ASP A 6 -13.12 4.57 -17.58
C ASP A 6 -11.66 4.39 -18.04
N LYS A 7 -11.13 5.29 -18.89
CA LYS A 7 -9.79 5.18 -19.48
C LYS A 7 -8.65 5.19 -18.45
N LYS A 8 -8.85 5.80 -17.28
CA LYS A 8 -7.86 5.86 -16.18
C LYS A 8 -8.20 4.95 -14.99
N ARG A 9 -9.31 4.21 -15.04
CA ARG A 9 -9.69 3.27 -13.98
C ARG A 9 -8.95 1.96 -14.19
N HIS A 10 -7.84 1.79 -13.47
CA HIS A 10 -7.14 0.51 -13.40
C HIS A 10 -7.65 -0.28 -12.19
N HIS A 11 -8.36 -1.38 -12.46
CA HIS A 11 -8.58 -2.41 -11.45
C HIS A 11 -7.24 -3.14 -11.26
N THR A 12 -6.49 -2.74 -10.24
CA THR A 12 -5.16 -3.29 -9.97
C THR A 12 -5.35 -4.55 -9.15
N LYS A 13 -5.35 -5.69 -9.82
CA LYS A 13 -5.40 -6.98 -9.16
C LYS A 13 -4.00 -7.36 -8.70
N TYR A 14 -3.86 -7.56 -7.40
CA TYR A 14 -2.63 -8.06 -6.82
C TYR A 14 -2.66 -9.58 -6.66
N LYS A 15 -1.50 -10.20 -6.80
CA LYS A 15 -1.27 -11.63 -6.54
C LYS A 15 -0.53 -11.81 -5.22
N VAL A 16 -0.57 -13.04 -4.69
CA VAL A 16 0.24 -13.43 -3.54
C VAL A 16 1.71 -13.37 -3.93
N GLY A 17 2.53 -12.73 -3.11
CA GLY A 17 3.95 -12.49 -3.37
C GLY A 17 4.26 -11.17 -4.08
N ASP A 18 3.26 -10.44 -4.58
CA ASP A 18 3.50 -9.10 -5.12
C ASP A 18 3.93 -8.15 -3.98
N MET A 19 4.96 -7.36 -4.24
CA MET A 19 5.42 -6.31 -3.34
C MET A 19 4.52 -5.07 -3.49
N VAL A 20 3.99 -4.59 -2.37
CA VAL A 20 3.13 -3.40 -2.35
C VAL A 20 3.53 -2.43 -1.26
N LEU A 21 3.35 -1.15 -1.55
CA LEU A 21 3.43 -0.09 -0.56
C LEU A 21 2.07 0.13 0.09
N VAL A 22 2.05 0.23 1.42
CA VAL A 22 0.82 0.46 2.18
C VAL A 22 0.69 1.95 2.46
N LYS A 23 -0.48 2.52 2.15
CA LYS A 23 -0.80 3.91 2.43
C LYS A 23 -0.98 4.10 3.93
N LEU A 24 -0.18 4.97 4.53
CA LEU A 24 -0.28 5.30 5.94
C LEU A 24 -1.37 6.35 6.17
N ILE A 25 -2.17 6.15 7.22
CA ILE A 25 -3.08 7.18 7.73
C ILE A 25 -2.36 7.88 8.89
N PRO A 26 -2.05 9.19 8.81
CA PRO A 26 -1.28 9.91 9.82
C PRO A 26 -1.85 9.78 11.24
N GLN A 27 -3.17 9.67 11.37
CA GLN A 27 -3.84 9.49 12.67
C GLN A 27 -3.49 8.17 13.36
N GLN A 28 -3.14 7.12 12.61
CA GLN A 28 -2.79 5.80 13.14
C GLN A 28 -1.38 5.77 13.76
N PHE A 29 -0.51 6.71 13.37
CA PHE A 29 0.89 6.74 13.81
C PHE A 29 1.10 7.85 14.84
N LYS A 30 1.06 7.48 16.12
CA LYS A 30 1.35 8.40 17.23
C LYS A 30 2.76 9.00 17.13
N SER A 31 3.75 8.23 16.66
CA SER A 31 5.14 8.65 16.47
C SER A 31 5.30 9.76 15.44
N LEU A 32 4.46 9.79 14.40
CA LEU A 32 4.56 10.76 13.32
C LEU A 32 3.76 12.06 13.61
N ARG A 33 3.13 12.17 14.78
CA ARG A 33 2.29 13.32 15.14
C ARG A 33 3.10 14.61 15.32
N SER A 34 4.39 14.49 15.65
CA SER A 34 5.32 15.62 15.78
C SER A 34 5.89 16.10 14.43
N VAL A 35 5.72 15.30 13.36
CA VAL A 35 6.27 15.62 12.04
C VAL A 35 5.26 16.44 11.24
N HIS A 36 5.73 17.45 10.53
CA HIS A 36 4.87 18.27 9.68
C HIS A 36 4.23 17.40 8.57
N LYS A 37 2.92 17.51 8.37
CA LYS A 37 2.14 16.66 7.45
C LYS A 37 2.69 16.66 6.00
N GLY A 38 3.28 17.76 5.55
CA GLY A 38 3.90 17.88 4.22
C GLY A 38 5.18 17.05 4.04
N LEU A 39 5.85 16.69 5.13
CA LEU A 39 7.11 15.94 5.13
C LEU A 39 6.91 14.46 5.50
N MET A 40 5.66 14.04 5.77
CA MET A 40 5.36 12.65 6.11
C MET A 40 5.32 11.79 4.85
N ARG A 41 6.00 10.62 4.92
CA ARG A 41 5.84 9.58 3.91
C ARG A 41 4.37 9.14 3.84
N ARG A 42 3.79 9.20 2.65
CA ARG A 42 2.38 8.78 2.42
C ARG A 42 2.24 7.27 2.33
N TYR A 43 3.29 6.59 1.88
CA TYR A 43 3.34 5.16 1.69
C TYR A 43 4.56 4.61 2.41
N GLU A 44 4.40 3.45 3.04
CA GLU A 44 5.45 2.77 3.79
C GLU A 44 5.72 1.41 3.18
N GLY A 45 7.01 1.09 3.12
CA GLY A 45 7.59 -0.25 2.93
C GLY A 45 7.13 -1.04 1.71
N PRO A 46 8.01 -1.75 1.00
CA PRO A 46 7.54 -2.87 0.21
C PRO A 46 7.18 -4.01 1.16
N PHE A 47 5.92 -4.39 1.17
CA PHE A 47 5.41 -5.52 1.94
C PHE A 47 4.84 -6.57 0.98
N PRO A 48 5.10 -7.87 1.21
CA PRO A 48 4.52 -8.90 0.39
C PRO A 48 3.03 -9.08 0.72
N ILE A 49 2.23 -9.33 -0.32
CA ILE A 49 0.84 -9.76 -0.15
C ILE A 49 0.82 -11.24 0.20
N LEU A 50 0.22 -11.56 1.35
CA LEU A 50 0.05 -12.94 1.83
C LEU A 50 -1.15 -13.64 1.22
N GLY A 51 -2.20 -12.89 0.89
CA GLY A 51 -3.46 -13.50 0.47
C GLY A 51 -4.54 -12.49 0.16
N LYS A 52 -5.55 -12.93 -0.58
CA LYS A 52 -6.78 -12.17 -0.82
C LYS A 52 -7.85 -12.63 0.18
N VAL A 53 -8.31 -11.71 1.03
CA VAL A 53 -9.32 -11.99 2.07
C VAL A 53 -10.74 -11.75 1.56
N GLY A 54 -10.91 -10.79 0.64
CA GLY A 54 -12.20 -10.45 0.05
C GLY A 54 -12.06 -9.91 -1.37
N LYS A 55 -13.16 -9.52 -2.01
CA LYS A 55 -13.17 -9.09 -3.43
C LYS A 55 -12.16 -7.98 -3.74
N VAL A 56 -11.96 -7.06 -2.79
CA VAL A 56 -11.10 -5.87 -2.88
C VAL A 56 -10.15 -5.74 -1.68
N SER A 57 -10.00 -6.80 -0.87
CA SER A 57 -9.25 -6.74 0.38
C SER A 57 -8.16 -7.79 0.41
N TYR A 58 -6.94 -7.35 0.70
CA TYR A 58 -5.72 -8.14 0.68
C TYR A 58 -5.07 -8.13 2.06
N LYS A 59 -4.52 -9.26 2.46
CA LYS A 59 -3.69 -9.42 3.66
C LYS A 59 -2.25 -9.14 3.27
N VAL A 60 -1.63 -8.23 4.00
CA VAL A 60 -0.24 -7.80 3.81
C VAL A 60 0.57 -8.18 5.04
N GLU A 61 1.79 -8.63 4.82
CA GLU A 61 2.72 -8.94 5.91
C GLU A 61 3.37 -7.65 6.42
N LEU A 62 2.78 -7.04 7.45
CA LEU A 62 3.39 -5.89 8.12
C LEU A 62 4.29 -6.33 9.26
N LEU A 63 5.31 -5.51 9.56
CA LEU A 63 6.15 -5.72 10.73
C LEU A 63 5.29 -5.77 12.00
N PRO A 64 5.49 -6.76 12.90
CA PRO A 64 4.72 -6.89 14.14
C PRO A 64 4.90 -5.70 15.10
N ARG A 65 5.92 -4.87 14.87
CA ARG A 65 6.13 -3.60 15.59
C ARG A 65 5.06 -2.56 15.26
N LEU A 66 4.46 -2.63 14.07
CA LEU A 66 3.36 -1.79 13.64
C LEU A 66 2.05 -2.44 14.10
N LYS A 67 1.47 -1.94 15.20
CA LYS A 67 0.16 -2.38 15.72
C LYS A 67 -1.00 -1.90 14.82
N ILE A 68 -0.98 -2.31 13.55
CA ILE A 68 -1.92 -1.92 12.49
C ILE A 68 -2.58 -3.18 11.96
N HIS A 69 -3.83 -3.07 11.53
CA HIS A 69 -4.53 -4.17 10.89
C HIS A 69 -3.81 -4.61 9.61
N LEU A 70 -3.62 -5.93 9.46
CA LEU A 70 -2.91 -6.55 8.33
C LEU A 70 -3.75 -6.58 7.03
N ILE A 71 -5.01 -6.16 7.08
CA ILE A 71 -5.96 -6.25 5.96
C ILE A 71 -6.19 -4.85 5.39
N PHE A 72 -5.92 -4.69 4.10
CA PHE A 72 -6.04 -3.43 3.39
C PHE A 72 -6.96 -3.57 2.19
N LEU A 73 -7.72 -2.50 1.86
CA LEU A 73 -8.40 -2.43 0.56
C LEU A 73 -7.40 -2.09 -0.55
N GLU A 74 -7.73 -2.52 -1.77
CA GLU A 74 -6.96 -2.26 -3.00
C GLU A 74 -6.57 -0.78 -3.16
N SER A 75 -7.42 0.15 -2.74
CA SER A 75 -7.19 1.60 -2.82
C SER A 75 -6.14 2.14 -1.85
N TYR A 76 -5.78 1.38 -0.82
CA TYR A 76 -4.72 1.71 0.13
C TYR A 76 -3.39 1.06 -0.23
N LEU A 77 -3.35 0.27 -1.31
CA LEU A 77 -2.15 -0.40 -1.79
C LEU A 77 -1.67 0.28 -3.06
N LYS A 78 -0.34 0.37 -3.20
CA LYS A 78 0.31 0.80 -4.43
C LYS A 78 1.31 -0.29 -4.85
N PRO A 79 1.37 -0.71 -6.13
CA PRO A 79 2.37 -1.66 -6.57
C PRO A 79 3.77 -1.09 -6.35
N TYR A 80 4.67 -1.92 -5.83
CA TYR A 80 6.09 -1.62 -5.74
C TYR A 80 6.83 -2.33 -6.88
N HIS A 81 7.70 -1.61 -7.55
CA HIS A 81 8.61 -2.15 -8.56
C HIS A 81 10.02 -1.91 -8.07
N GLU A 82 10.81 -2.97 -7.92
CA GLU A 82 12.22 -2.87 -7.62
C GLU A 82 12.95 -2.26 -8.81
N ASP A 83 13.71 -1.19 -8.56
CA ASP A 83 14.64 -0.66 -9.54
C ASP A 83 15.82 -1.62 -9.63
N LYS A 84 15.98 -2.28 -10.78
CA LYS A 84 17.03 -3.29 -11.02
C LYS A 84 18.41 -2.68 -11.30
N ASP A 85 18.48 -1.36 -11.40
CA ASP A 85 19.66 -0.62 -11.86
C ASP A 85 20.53 -0.06 -10.71
N ASP A 86 20.16 -0.29 -9.44
CA ASP A 86 20.93 0.18 -8.28
C ASP A 86 21.50 -1.02 -7.50
N PRO A 87 22.72 -1.48 -7.81
CA PRO A 87 23.39 -2.51 -7.02
C PRO A 87 23.90 -1.86 -5.73
N SER A 88 23.19 -2.07 -4.62
CA SER A 88 23.77 -1.83 -3.29
C SER A 88 25.01 -2.67 -3.03
#